data_AF-J2WXM1-F1
#
_entry.id   AF-J2WXM1-F1
#
_cell.length_a   1.000
_cell.length_b   1.000
_cell.length_c   1.000
_cell.angle_alpha   90.00
_cell.angle_beta   90.00
_cell.angle_gamma   90.00
#
_symmetry.space_group_name_H-M   'P 1'
#
loop_
_entity.id
_entity.type
_entity.pdbx_description
1 polymer ?
#
loop_
_entity_poly.entity_id
_entity_poly.type
_entity_poly.pdbx_seq_one_letter_code
_entity_poly.pdbx_strand_id
1 'polypeptide(L)'
;MAGTGKRNGRWSSADKFRAVLQTATMSEAEISEYCRSAGILPADLVLWRVACEQANTPTQQEPVKDIASVKRIEQLERELRRKEAALAETAALLVLRKKADAIWGKDEDE
;
A
#
# COMPACT_ATOMS: atom_id res chain seq x y z
N MET A 1 -12.19 2.57 -37.37
CA MET A 1 -11.22 2.86 -36.28
C MET A 1 -12.03 2.92 -34.99
N ALA A 2 -11.69 2.29 -33.86
CA ALA A 2 -10.46 1.66 -33.41
C ALA A 2 -10.81 0.37 -32.65
N GLY A 3 -10.03 -0.69 -32.86
CA GLY A 3 -10.06 -1.86 -32.00
C GLY A 3 -9.44 -1.50 -30.66
N THR A 4 -10.23 -1.39 -29.60
CA THR A 4 -9.72 -1.25 -28.23
C THR A 4 -9.33 -2.65 -27.74
N GLY A 5 -8.13 -3.06 -28.13
CA GLY A 5 -7.50 -4.26 -27.61
C GLY A 5 -7.26 -4.12 -26.10
N LYS A 6 -7.95 -4.94 -25.31
CA LYS A 6 -7.52 -5.36 -23.96
C LYS A 6 -8.18 -6.69 -23.60
N ARG A 7 -7.75 -7.73 -24.32
CA ARG A 7 -8.23 -9.10 -24.15
C ARG A 7 -7.56 -9.87 -23.00
N ASN A 8 -6.70 -9.25 -22.19
CA ASN A 8 -6.26 -9.76 -20.88
C ASN A 8 -5.35 -8.73 -20.15
N GLY A 9 -5.71 -8.37 -18.91
CA GLY A 9 -4.82 -7.64 -17.99
C GLY A 9 -5.33 -6.27 -17.53
N ARG A 10 -6.31 -6.26 -16.62
CA ARG A 10 -6.75 -5.18 -15.73
C ARG A 10 -7.02 -3.79 -16.38
N TRP A 11 -8.29 -3.40 -16.42
CA TRP A 11 -8.72 -2.04 -16.78
C TRP A 11 -8.03 -0.99 -15.90
N SER A 12 -7.31 -0.04 -16.51
CA SER A 12 -6.72 1.09 -15.79
C SER A 12 -7.81 2.08 -15.36
N SER A 13 -7.55 2.91 -14.34
CA SER A 13 -8.48 3.97 -13.92
C SER A 13 -8.84 4.91 -15.07
N ALA A 14 -7.85 5.27 -15.89
CA ALA A 14 -8.05 6.09 -17.07
C ALA A 14 -8.94 5.42 -18.14
N ASP A 15 -8.79 4.12 -18.36
CA ASP A 15 -9.62 3.39 -19.33
C ASP A 15 -11.06 3.27 -18.85
N LYS A 16 -11.27 3.02 -17.55
CA LYS A 16 -12.61 2.99 -16.94
C LYS A 16 -13.31 4.34 -17.08
N PHE A 17 -12.59 5.43 -16.80
CA PHE A 17 -13.12 6.77 -16.94
C PHE A 17 -13.50 7.09 -18.40
N ARG A 18 -12.65 6.71 -19.37
CA ARG A 18 -12.98 6.87 -20.80
C ARG A 18 -14.24 6.11 -21.20
N ALA A 19 -14.41 4.88 -20.73
CA ALA A 19 -15.60 4.09 -21.00
C ALA A 19 -16.87 4.75 -20.44
N VAL A 20 -16.82 5.27 -19.21
CA VAL A 20 -17.93 6.02 -18.60
C VAL A 20 -18.22 7.30 -19.39
N LEU A 21 -17.18 8.04 -19.83
CA LEU A 21 -17.35 9.27 -20.59
C LEU A 21 -17.99 9.04 -21.96
N GLN A 22 -17.58 7.98 -22.66
CA GLN A 22 -18.12 7.63 -23.98
C GLN A 22 -19.59 7.18 -23.92
N THR A 23 -19.97 6.50 -22.85
CA THR A 23 -21.33 5.98 -22.66
C THR A 23 -22.29 6.98 -22.02
N ALA A 24 -21.81 8.14 -21.55
CA ALA A 24 -22.61 9.13 -20.84
C ALA A 24 -23.77 9.72 -21.66
N THR A 25 -23.61 9.81 -22.99
CA THR A 25 -24.65 10.35 -23.90
C THR A 25 -25.36 9.26 -24.71
N MET A 26 -25.02 7.99 -24.49
CA MET A 26 -25.57 6.86 -25.24
C MET A 26 -26.90 6.39 -24.64
N SER A 27 -27.79 5.89 -25.50
CA SER A 27 -28.98 5.17 -25.10
C SER A 27 -28.65 3.77 -24.56
N GLU A 28 -29.59 3.14 -23.86
CA GLU A 28 -29.39 1.80 -23.28
C GLU A 28 -29.06 0.72 -24.33
N ALA A 29 -29.61 0.86 -25.54
CA ALA A 29 -29.31 -0.02 -26.67
C ALA A 29 -27.84 0.13 -27.13
N GLU A 30 -27.36 1.37 -27.25
CA GLU A 30 -25.99 1.68 -27.65
C GLU A 30 -24.98 1.26 -26.58
N ILE A 31 -25.32 1.43 -25.30
CA ILE A 31 -24.50 0.94 -24.18
C ILE A 31 -24.38 -0.58 -24.25
N SER A 32 -25.48 -1.29 -24.54
CA SER A 32 -25.48 -2.75 -24.67
C SER A 32 -24.61 -3.26 -25.84
N GLU A 33 -24.52 -2.50 -26.93
CA GLU A 33 -23.65 -2.80 -28.07
C GLU A 33 -22.19 -2.47 -27.74
N TYR A 34 -21.94 -1.33 -27.11
CA TYR A 34 -20.62 -0.93 -26.62
C TYR A 34 -20.04 -1.95 -25.65
N CYS A 35 -20.81 -2.38 -24.65
CA CYS A 35 -20.43 -3.41 -23.68
C CYS A 35 -20.02 -4.73 -24.35
N ARG A 36 -20.75 -5.16 -25.38
CA ARG A 36 -20.43 -6.37 -26.15
C ARG A 36 -19.14 -6.23 -26.94
N SER A 37 -18.92 -5.09 -27.60
CA SER A 37 -17.72 -4.85 -28.40
C SER A 37 -16.46 -4.63 -27.54
N ALA A 38 -16.61 -3.95 -26.40
CA ALA A 38 -15.52 -3.64 -25.48
C ALA A 38 -15.23 -4.77 -24.47
N GLY A 39 -16.10 -5.77 -24.35
CA GLY A 39 -15.97 -6.85 -23.37
C GLY A 39 -16.18 -6.38 -21.93
N ILE A 40 -17.09 -5.43 -21.71
CA ILE A 40 -17.42 -4.85 -20.41
C ILE A 40 -18.83 -5.28 -20.01
N LEU A 41 -19.04 -5.70 -18.77
CA LEU A 41 -20.38 -5.95 -18.27
C LEU A 41 -21.10 -4.62 -17.99
N PRO A 42 -22.37 -4.42 -18.37
CA PRO A 42 -23.08 -3.17 -18.07
C PRO A 42 -23.05 -2.78 -16.58
N ALA A 43 -23.08 -3.77 -15.69
CA ALA A 43 -22.94 -3.56 -14.24
C ALA A 43 -21.59 -2.95 -13.83
N ASP A 44 -20.49 -3.33 -14.51
CA ASP A 44 -19.17 -2.75 -14.24
C ASP A 44 -19.12 -1.28 -14.65
N LEU A 45 -19.79 -0.93 -15.76
CA LEU A 45 -19.86 0.43 -16.25
C LEU A 45 -20.63 1.35 -15.28
N VAL A 46 -21.74 0.85 -14.72
CA VAL A 46 -22.47 1.53 -13.65
C VAL A 46 -21.60 1.70 -12.40
N LEU A 47 -20.87 0.66 -11.99
CA LEU A 47 -19.97 0.74 -10.85
C LEU A 47 -18.87 1.79 -11.05
N TRP A 48 -18.30 1.87 -12.25
CA TRP A 48 -17.27 2.86 -12.56
C TRP A 48 -17.85 4.27 -12.58
N ARG A 49 -19.07 4.45 -13.07
CA ARG A 49 -19.77 5.73 -13.02
C ARG A 49 -19.96 6.21 -11.57
N VAL A 50 -20.47 5.34 -10.70
CA VAL A 50 -20.64 5.64 -9.27
C VAL A 50 -19.29 5.97 -8.61
N ALA A 51 -18.24 5.21 -8.91
CA ALA A 51 -16.90 5.48 -8.42
C ALA A 51 -16.37 6.85 -8.88
N CYS A 52 -16.65 7.27 -10.12
CA CYS A 52 -16.29 8.59 -10.62
C CYS A 52 -17.08 9.72 -9.93
N GLU A 53 -18.36 9.50 -9.65
CA GLU A 53 -19.21 10.46 -8.92
C GLU A 53 -18.75 10.62 -7.46
N GLN A 54 -18.28 9.53 -6.84
CA GLN A 54 -17.81 9.52 -5.45
C GLN A 54 -16.33 9.90 -5.28
N ALA A 55 -15.55 10.02 -6.37
CA ALA A 55 -14.10 10.24 -6.31
C ALA A 55 -13.71 11.52 -5.53
N ASN A 56 -14.56 12.55 -5.56
CA ASN A 56 -14.34 13.80 -4.82
C ASN A 56 -15.15 13.88 -3.53
N THR A 57 -15.98 12.88 -3.23
CA THR A 57 -16.63 12.81 -1.92
C THR A 57 -15.57 12.41 -0.89
N PRO A 58 -15.48 13.11 0.25
CA PRO A 58 -14.59 12.70 1.33
C PRO A 58 -15.16 11.42 1.94
N THR A 59 -14.89 10.28 1.30
CA THR A 59 -15.10 8.98 1.91
C THR A 59 -14.23 8.98 3.18
N GLN A 60 -14.83 8.74 4.35
CA GLN A 60 -14.16 8.70 5.66
C GLN A 60 -13.06 7.61 5.77
N GLN A 61 -12.64 7.00 4.65
CA GLN A 61 -11.76 5.84 4.57
C GLN A 61 -10.64 5.99 3.53
N GLU A 62 -10.31 7.20 3.07
CA GLU A 62 -8.92 7.43 2.72
C GLU A 62 -8.20 7.74 4.04
N PRO A 63 -7.27 6.91 4.53
CA PRO A 63 -6.39 7.36 5.58
C PRO A 63 -5.55 8.46 4.94
N VAL A 64 -6.01 9.71 5.07
CA VAL A 64 -5.13 10.87 5.03
C VAL A 64 -3.96 10.44 5.88
N LYS A 65 -2.82 10.14 5.24
CA LYS A 65 -1.62 9.69 5.94
C LYS A 65 -1.35 10.78 6.95
N ASP A 66 -1.73 10.53 8.19
CA ASP A 66 -1.61 11.51 9.23
C ASP A 66 -0.10 11.74 9.37
N ILE A 67 0.34 12.90 8.89
CA ILE A 67 1.75 13.25 8.81
C ILE A 67 2.33 13.20 10.23
N ALA A 68 1.51 13.44 11.27
CA ALA A 68 1.89 13.26 12.66
C ALA A 68 2.14 11.78 13.00
N SER A 69 1.26 10.88 12.56
CA SER A 69 1.43 9.43 12.71
C SER A 69 2.70 8.91 12.03
N VAL A 70 3.00 9.36 10.80
CA VAL A 70 4.23 8.97 10.08
C VAL A 70 5.48 9.44 10.83
N LYS A 71 5.51 10.71 11.26
CA LYS A 71 6.62 11.26 12.05
C LYS A 71 6.80 10.52 13.38
N ARG A 72 5.70 10.11 14.01
CA ARG A 72 5.73 9.35 15.27
C ARG A 72 6.35 7.97 15.06
N ILE A 73 5.99 7.28 13.98
CA ILE A 73 6.57 5.98 13.62
C ILE A 73 8.08 6.12 13.41
N GLU A 74 8.54 7.08 12.61
CA GLU A 74 9.96 7.29 12.37
C GLU A 74 10.75 7.62 13.65
N GLN A 75 10.14 8.38 14.57
CA GLN A 75 10.75 8.67 15.87
C GLN A 75 10.89 7.41 16.70
N LEU A 76 9.83 6.61 16.80
CA LEU A 76 9.82 5.36 17.55
C LEU A 76 10.83 4.36 16.99
N GLU A 77 10.94 4.24 15.67
CA GLU A 77 11.95 3.39 15.02
C GLU A 77 13.38 3.84 15.34
N ARG A 78 13.64 5.16 15.38
CA ARG A 78 14.95 5.69 15.78
C ARG A 78 15.28 5.38 17.24
N GLU A 79 14.31 5.54 18.13
CA GLU A 79 14.48 5.21 19.55
C GLU A 79 14.70 3.72 19.76
N LEU A 80 13.99 2.87 19.02
CA LEU A 80 14.15 1.42 19.05
C LEU A 80 15.57 1.02 18.65
N ARG A 81 16.07 1.51 17.51
CA ARG A 81 17.43 1.20 17.03
C ARG A 81 18.53 1.60 18.03
N ARG A 82 18.38 2.74 18.70
CA ARG A 82 19.35 3.18 19.73
C ARG A 82 19.34 2.25 20.94
N LYS A 83 18.16 1.81 21.39
CA LYS A 83 18.02 0.87 22.51
C LYS A 83 18.56 -0.50 22.15
N GLU A 84 18.30 -0.99 20.95
CA GLU A 84 18.84 -2.25 20.44
C GLU A 84 20.37 -2.21 20.34
N ALA A 85 20.96 -1.10 19.88
CA ALA A 85 22.41 -0.92 19.84
C ALA A 85 23.04 -0.96 21.23
N ALA A 86 22.50 -0.20 22.19
CA ALA A 86 22.98 -0.23 23.57
C ALA A 86 22.81 -1.63 24.20
N LEU A 87 21.70 -2.31 23.93
CA LEU A 87 21.48 -3.68 24.39
C LEU A 87 22.51 -4.63 23.79
N ALA A 88 22.80 -4.53 22.48
CA ALA A 88 23.82 -5.33 21.81
C ALA A 88 25.22 -5.08 22.38
N GLU A 89 25.58 -3.83 22.67
CA GLU A 89 26.85 -3.47 23.32
C GLU A 89 26.97 -4.10 24.71
N THR A 90 25.92 -4.01 25.55
CA THR A 90 25.93 -4.67 26.87
C THR A 90 26.05 -6.19 26.77
N ALA A 91 25.35 -6.81 25.80
CA ALA A 91 25.47 -8.25 25.55
C ALA A 91 26.89 -8.62 25.11
N ALA A 92 27.51 -7.81 24.24
CA ALA A 92 28.89 -8.02 23.81
C ALA A 92 29.88 -7.93 24.98
N LEU A 93 29.72 -6.94 25.86
CA LEU A 93 30.54 -6.80 27.07
C LEU A 93 30.39 -8.01 28.01
N LEU A 94 29.16 -8.49 28.22
CA LEU A 94 28.90 -9.68 29.04
C LEU A 94 29.53 -10.94 28.43
N VAL A 95 29.47 -11.10 27.11
CA VAL A 95 30.12 -12.22 26.41
C VAL A 95 31.64 -12.12 26.53
N LEU A 96 32.21 -10.92 26.37
CA LEU A 96 33.65 -10.70 26.47
C LEU A 96 34.16 -11.02 27.88
N ARG A 97 33.44 -10.58 28.93
CA ARG A 97 33.73 -10.91 30.32
C ARG A 97 33.73 -12.42 30.55
N LYS A 98 32.66 -13.11 30.14
CA LYS A 98 32.58 -14.57 30.27
C LYS A 98 33.73 -15.30 29.57
N LYS A 99 34.14 -14.82 28.39
CA LYS A 99 35.28 -15.39 27.66
C LYS A 99 36.61 -15.12 28.36
N ALA A 100 36.80 -13.92 28.93
CA ALA A 100 37.99 -13.59 29.70
C ALA A 100 38.08 -14.46 30.97
N ASP A 101 37.00 -14.56 31.74
CA ASP A 101 36.92 -15.42 32.94
C ASP A 101 37.23 -16.90 32.61
N ALA A 102 36.84 -17.38 31.43
CA ALA A 102 37.12 -18.75 30.98
C ALA A 102 38.58 -18.98 30.56
N ILE A 103 39.29 -17.95 30.10
CA ILE A 103 40.69 -18.06 29.64
C ILE A 103 41.66 -17.84 30.81
N TRP A 104 41.41 -16.82 31.63
CA TRP A 104 42.30 -16.44 32.74
C TRP A 104 41.91 -17.10 34.06
N GLY A 105 40.74 -17.76 34.14
CA GLY A 105 40.16 -18.14 35.42
C GLY A 105 39.58 -16.92 36.12
N LYS A 106 38.59 -17.12 36.98
CA LYS A 106 38.25 -16.09 37.95
C LYS A 106 39.40 -16.04 38.95
N ASP A 107 40.11 -14.91 39.03
CA ASP A 107 40.79 -14.56 40.28
C ASP A 107 39.68 -14.29 41.32
N GLU A 108 39.07 -15.36 41.82
CA GLU A 108 38.36 -15.40 43.09
C GLU A 108 39.43 -15.70 44.15
N ASP A 109 40.16 -14.67 44.57
CA ASP A 109 40.60 -14.55 45.96
C ASP A 109 39.83 -13.36 46.54
N GLU A 110 38.72 -13.68 47.21
CA GLU A 110 37.78 -12.84 48.01
C GLU A 110 37.11 -11.60 47.38
#